data_AF-A0A3C0YQK0-F1
#
_entry.id   AF-A0A3C0YQK0-F1
#
_cell.length_a   1.000
_cell.length_b   1.000
_cell.length_c   1.000
_cell.angle_alpha   90.00
_cell.angle_beta   90.00
_cell.angle_gamma   90.00
#
_symmetry.space_group_name_H-M   'P 1'
#
loop_
_entity.id
_entity.type
_entity.pdbx_description
1 polymer ?
#
loop_
_entity_poly.entity_id
_entity_poly.type
_entity_poly.pdbx_seq_one_letter_code
_entity_poly.pdbx_strand_id
1 'polypeptide(L)'
;MVLNRPSQQGQRLAAVLPEMASMMSGHNFSMDIITGIGAGIYEELIFRLVLICLLMLFFETILGVNKTNSILFSILISAVLFSLHHHFVFIHGRFARSELFALAPFIFRTIAGMYFAVIFVVRGFGIVAGAHIFYDIIATILNILLFKQY
;
A
#
# COMPACT_ATOMS: atom_id res chain seq x y z
N MET A 1 -1.61 5.13 60.13
CA MET A 1 -1.86 3.67 60.01
C MET A 1 -2.75 3.47 58.80
N VAL A 2 -2.17 3.04 57.69
CA VAL A 2 -2.85 2.86 56.39
C VAL A 2 -3.44 1.46 56.34
N LEU A 3 -4.75 1.31 56.21
CA LEU A 3 -5.39 0.04 55.89
C LEU A 3 -6.22 0.19 54.62
N ASN A 4 -5.76 -0.56 53.62
CA ASN A 4 -6.15 -0.59 52.23
C ASN A 4 -7.53 -1.24 52.04
N ARG A 5 -8.30 -0.71 51.09
CA ARG A 5 -9.73 -0.96 50.86
C ARG A 5 -9.94 -2.19 49.96
N PRO A 6 -10.80 -3.16 50.32
CA PRO A 6 -11.12 -4.34 49.50
C PRO A 6 -11.65 -4.00 48.10
N SER A 7 -12.22 -2.81 47.93
CA SER A 7 -12.70 -2.29 46.64
C SER A 7 -11.57 -2.03 45.63
N GLN A 8 -10.35 -1.75 46.08
CA GLN A 8 -9.24 -1.48 45.17
C GLN A 8 -8.73 -2.73 44.47
N GLN A 9 -8.86 -3.92 45.07
CA GLN A 9 -8.32 -5.15 44.48
C GLN A 9 -9.20 -5.65 43.32
N GLY A 10 -10.52 -5.56 43.46
CA GLY A 10 -11.48 -5.82 42.37
C GLY A 10 -11.43 -4.75 41.26
N GLN A 11 -11.22 -3.48 41.62
CA GLN A 11 -11.02 -2.40 40.64
C GLN A 11 -9.68 -2.53 39.89
N ARG A 12 -8.61 -3.01 40.55
CA ARG A 12 -7.33 -3.32 39.90
C ARG A 12 -7.45 -4.51 38.94
N LEU A 13 -8.15 -5.59 39.33
CA LEU A 13 -8.39 -6.72 38.42
C LEU A 13 -9.20 -6.30 37.18
N ALA A 14 -10.23 -5.48 37.36
CA ALA A 14 -11.03 -4.93 36.27
C ALA A 14 -10.28 -3.90 35.40
N ALA A 15 -9.22 -3.27 35.92
CA ALA A 15 -8.34 -2.36 35.16
C ALA A 15 -7.23 -3.12 34.42
N VAL A 16 -6.74 -4.23 34.98
CA VAL A 16 -5.68 -5.07 34.39
C VAL A 16 -6.21 -5.95 33.25
N LEU A 17 -7.48 -6.36 33.24
CA LEU A 17 -8.07 -7.15 32.15
C LEU A 17 -8.12 -6.39 30.79
N PRO A 18 -8.57 -5.11 30.73
CA PRO A 18 -8.42 -4.28 29.53
C PRO A 18 -6.97 -3.99 29.17
N GLU A 19 -6.07 -3.87 30.14
CA GLU A 19 -4.64 -3.62 29.90
C GLU A 19 -3.96 -4.88 29.31
N MET A 20 -4.28 -6.07 29.82
CA MET A 20 -3.89 -7.37 29.24
C MET A 20 -4.52 -7.58 27.85
N ALA A 21 -5.78 -7.16 27.63
CA ALA A 21 -6.40 -7.18 26.30
C ALA A 21 -5.76 -6.18 25.32
N SER A 22 -5.33 -5.02 25.81
CA SER A 22 -4.57 -4.04 25.03
C SER A 22 -3.15 -4.52 24.70
N MET A 23 -2.53 -5.28 25.61
CA MET A 23 -1.22 -5.92 25.42
C MET A 23 -1.31 -7.17 24.52
N MET A 24 -2.47 -7.84 24.49
CA MET A 24 -2.78 -8.95 23.58
C MET A 24 -3.20 -8.50 22.17
N SER A 25 -3.55 -7.22 21.98
CA SER A 25 -3.80 -6.61 20.65
C SER A 25 -2.50 -6.24 19.92
N GLY A 26 -1.43 -7.02 20.15
CA GLY A 26 -0.17 -6.91 19.45
C GLY A 26 -0.39 -7.04 17.95
N HIS A 27 0.29 -6.18 17.20
CA HIS A 27 0.36 -6.15 15.74
C HIS A 27 0.30 -7.57 15.13
N ASN A 28 -0.84 -7.93 14.54
CA ASN A 28 -1.02 -9.24 13.96
C ASN A 28 -0.19 -9.29 12.68
N PHE A 29 1.03 -9.82 12.72
CA PHE A 29 1.89 -10.04 11.55
C PHE A 29 1.15 -10.65 10.36
N SER A 30 0.25 -11.60 10.64
CA SER A 30 -0.62 -12.21 9.65
C SER A 30 -1.55 -11.20 8.98
N MET A 31 -2.06 -10.21 9.72
CA MET A 31 -2.90 -9.13 9.19
C MET A 31 -2.09 -8.17 8.31
N ASP A 32 -0.85 -7.83 8.68
CA ASP A 32 0.04 -6.99 7.84
C ASP A 32 0.35 -7.69 6.52
N ILE A 33 0.61 -9.01 6.55
CA ILE A 33 0.82 -9.79 5.33
C ILE A 33 -0.44 -9.84 4.48
N ILE A 34 -1.60 -10.16 5.07
CA ILE A 34 -2.86 -10.27 4.32
C ILE A 34 -3.22 -8.93 3.67
N THR A 35 -3.05 -7.83 4.43
CA THR A 35 -3.31 -6.48 3.91
C THR A 35 -2.31 -6.08 2.84
N GLY A 36 -1.01 -6.42 2.98
CA GLY A 36 0.01 -6.21 1.95
C GLY A 36 -0.27 -7.00 0.67
N ILE A 37 -0.62 -8.28 0.77
CA ILE A 37 -1.03 -9.11 -0.39
C ILE A 37 -2.21 -8.45 -1.10
N GLY A 38 -3.24 -8.06 -0.35
CA GLY A 38 -4.40 -7.37 -0.90
C GLY A 38 -4.01 -6.08 -1.60
N ALA A 39 -3.24 -5.22 -0.94
CA ALA A 39 -2.77 -3.95 -1.48
C ALA A 39 -2.03 -4.14 -2.81
N GLY A 40 -1.00 -5.02 -2.86
CA GLY A 40 -0.25 -5.28 -4.08
C GLY A 40 -1.13 -5.78 -5.24
N ILE A 41 -2.10 -6.66 -4.98
CA ILE A 41 -3.06 -7.12 -6.01
C ILE A 41 -3.93 -5.96 -6.50
N TYR A 42 -4.54 -5.21 -5.59
CA TYR A 42 -5.44 -4.11 -5.93
C TYR A 42 -4.72 -2.98 -6.67
N GLU A 43 -3.51 -2.63 -6.25
CA GLU A 43 -2.71 -1.60 -6.90
C GLU A 43 -2.34 -2.01 -8.32
N GLU A 44 -1.81 -3.22 -8.53
CA GLU A 44 -1.52 -3.68 -9.89
C GLU A 44 -2.78 -3.81 -10.76
N LEU A 45 -3.90 -4.22 -10.18
CA LEU A 45 -5.16 -4.33 -10.92
C LEU A 45 -5.60 -2.96 -11.45
N ILE A 46 -5.61 -1.95 -10.58
CA ILE A 46 -6.10 -0.62 -10.91
C ILE A 46 -5.11 0.09 -11.83
N PHE A 47 -3.84 0.19 -11.44
CA PHE A 47 -2.88 1.02 -12.14
C PHE A 47 -2.33 0.36 -13.40
N ARG A 48 -2.21 -0.97 -13.46
CA ARG A 48 -1.58 -1.64 -14.60
C ARG A 48 -2.62 -2.23 -15.51
N LEU A 49 -3.51 -3.07 -14.99
CA LEU A 49 -4.50 -3.69 -15.87
C LEU A 49 -5.55 -2.69 -16.35
N VAL A 50 -6.29 -2.07 -15.43
CA VAL A 50 -7.42 -1.20 -15.80
C VAL A 50 -6.93 0.09 -16.44
N LEU A 51 -6.07 0.84 -15.75
CA LEU A 51 -5.68 2.17 -16.20
C LEU A 51 -4.87 2.15 -17.51
N ILE A 52 -3.89 1.26 -17.67
CA ILE A 52 -3.11 1.20 -18.94
C ILE A 52 -4.03 0.78 -20.09
N CYS A 53 -4.94 -0.19 -19.90
CA CYS A 53 -5.87 -0.57 -20.96
C CYS A 53 -6.79 0.58 -21.37
N LEU A 54 -7.32 1.33 -20.40
CA LEU A 54 -8.18 2.49 -20.67
C LEU A 54 -7.42 3.63 -21.36
N LEU A 55 -6.20 3.91 -20.90
CA LEU A 55 -5.34 4.93 -21.53
C LEU A 55 -4.93 4.52 -22.95
N MET A 56 -4.59 3.25 -23.16
CA MET A 56 -4.27 2.76 -24.49
C MET A 56 -5.46 2.86 -25.44
N LEU A 57 -6.65 2.48 -24.99
CA LEU A 57 -7.89 2.63 -25.75
C LEU A 57 -8.14 4.12 -26.07
N PHE A 58 -7.97 5.00 -25.09
CA PHE A 58 -8.13 6.43 -25.27
C PHE A 58 -7.15 7.00 -26.30
N PHE A 59 -5.86 6.71 -26.18
CA PHE A 59 -4.85 7.24 -27.09
C PHE A 59 -4.96 6.67 -28.51
N GLU A 60 -5.20 5.36 -28.67
CA GLU A 60 -5.31 4.73 -29.99
C GLU A 60 -6.64 5.06 -30.66
N THR A 61 -7.76 4.98 -29.93
CA THR A 61 -9.11 5.08 -30.52
C THR A 61 -9.60 6.51 -30.64
N ILE A 62 -9.42 7.31 -29.58
CA ILE A 62 -9.98 8.67 -29.53
C ILE A 62 -9.01 9.68 -30.15
N LEU A 63 -7.71 9.52 -29.88
CA LEU A 63 -6.68 10.46 -30.36
C LEU A 63 -5.94 9.97 -31.62
N GLY A 64 -6.13 8.72 -32.04
CA GLY A 64 -5.47 8.17 -33.24
C GLY A 64 -3.94 8.07 -33.13
N VAL A 65 -3.41 8.02 -31.91
CA VAL A 65 -1.96 7.92 -31.66
C VAL A 65 -1.48 6.53 -32.04
N ASN A 66 -0.27 6.42 -32.57
CA ASN A 66 0.30 5.11 -32.90
C ASN A 66 0.43 4.23 -31.64
N LYS A 67 0.38 2.91 -31.83
CA LYS A 67 0.40 1.92 -30.73
C LYS A 67 1.60 2.07 -29.80
N THR A 68 2.78 2.36 -30.35
CA THR A 68 4.00 2.47 -29.54
C THR A 68 3.96 3.67 -28.60
N ASN A 69 3.55 4.84 -29.11
CA ASN A 69 3.45 6.05 -28.30
C ASN A 69 2.29 5.94 -27.31
N SER A 70 1.18 5.30 -27.69
CA SER A 70 0.06 5.00 -26.80
C SER A 70 0.51 4.19 -25.56
N ILE A 71 1.28 3.12 -25.78
CA ILE A 71 1.88 2.33 -24.69
C ILE A 71 2.79 3.20 -23.83
N LEU A 72 3.70 3.97 -24.46
CA LEU A 72 4.65 4.82 -23.75
C LEU A 72 3.96 5.85 -22.85
N PHE A 73 2.96 6.57 -23.37
CA PHE A 73 2.21 7.55 -22.58
C PHE A 73 1.39 6.88 -21.47
N SER A 74 0.80 5.72 -21.75
CA SER A 74 0.02 4.97 -20.75
C SER A 74 0.90 4.50 -19.59
N ILE A 75 2.12 4.03 -19.88
CA ILE A 75 3.12 3.67 -18.86
C ILE A 75 3.48 4.90 -18.01
N LEU A 76 3.83 6.02 -18.63
CA LEU A 76 4.26 7.23 -17.92
C LEU A 76 3.15 7.78 -17.01
N ILE A 77 1.93 7.89 -17.54
CA ILE A 77 0.78 8.42 -16.80
C ILE A 77 0.41 7.47 -15.65
N SER A 78 0.37 6.16 -15.90
CA SER A 78 0.09 5.17 -14.86
C SER A 78 1.12 5.24 -13.72
N ALA A 79 2.41 5.33 -14.03
CA ALA A 79 3.47 5.41 -13.03
C ALA A 79 3.39 6.66 -12.16
N VAL A 80 3.09 7.82 -12.75
CA VAL A 80 2.91 9.08 -12.02
C VAL A 80 1.66 9.02 -11.15
N LEU A 81 0.53 8.53 -11.67
CA LEU A 81 -0.71 8.39 -10.91
C LEU A 81 -0.58 7.40 -9.75
N PHE A 82 0.16 6.31 -9.94
CA PHE A 82 0.50 5.35 -8.88
C PHE A 82 1.29 6.04 -7.75
N SER A 83 2.30 6.84 -8.10
CA SER A 83 3.06 7.59 -7.10
C SER A 83 2.20 8.64 -6.37
N LEU A 84 1.33 9.34 -7.09
CA LEU A 84 0.40 10.32 -6.52
C LEU A 84 -0.62 9.68 -5.56
N HIS A 85 -1.12 8.47 -5.87
CA HIS A 85 -2.05 7.74 -5.01
C HIS A 85 -1.46 7.47 -3.61
N HIS A 86 -0.15 7.23 -3.52
CA HIS A 86 0.50 7.06 -2.22
C HIS A 86 0.69 8.36 -1.43
N HIS A 87 0.56 9.53 -2.07
CA HIS A 87 0.67 10.84 -1.40
C HIS A 87 -0.70 11.40 -0.99
N PHE A 88 -1.74 11.08 -1.77
CA PHE A 88 -3.10 11.61 -1.59
C PHE A 88 -4.09 10.45 -1.53
N VAL A 89 -4.72 10.26 -0.37
CA VAL A 89 -5.78 9.27 -0.21
C VAL A 89 -7.11 9.99 -0.06
N PHE A 90 -8.08 9.66 -0.90
CA PHE A 90 -9.43 10.17 -0.79
C PHE A 90 -10.23 9.29 0.19
N ILE A 91 -10.36 9.74 1.44
CA ILE A 91 -11.07 9.01 2.50
C ILE A 91 -12.23 9.87 2.99
N HIS A 92 -13.44 9.32 3.02
CA HIS A 92 -14.67 9.99 3.49
C HIS A 92 -14.99 11.34 2.78
N GLY A 93 -14.83 11.41 1.46
CA GLY A 93 -15.17 12.64 0.71
C GLY A 93 -14.15 13.78 0.88
N ARG A 94 -12.98 13.51 1.48
CA ARG A 94 -11.91 14.48 1.69
C ARG A 94 -10.57 13.92 1.20
N PHE A 95 -9.75 14.79 0.61
CA PHE A 95 -8.35 14.49 0.36
C PHE A 95 -7.61 14.48 1.71
N ALA A 96 -7.33 13.28 2.21
CA ALA A 96 -6.44 13.07 3.34
C ALA A 96 -5.03 12.78 2.81
N ARG A 97 -4.03 13.30 3.51
CA ARG A 97 -2.63 13.05 3.19
C ARG A 97 -2.20 11.77 3.93
N SER A 98 -1.83 10.73 3.20
CA SER A 98 -1.25 9.49 3.75
C SER A 98 0.15 9.71 4.30
N GLU A 99 0.97 10.50 3.61
CA GLU A 99 2.35 10.82 3.97
C GLU A 99 2.71 12.27 3.63
N LEU A 100 3.60 12.90 4.43
CA LEU A 100 4.15 14.22 4.10
C LEU A 100 4.79 14.16 2.71
N PHE A 101 4.40 15.07 1.81
CA PHE A 101 4.95 15.06 0.46
C PHE A 101 6.47 15.21 0.50
N ALA A 102 7.15 14.16 0.03
CA ALA A 102 8.59 14.10 -0.05
C ALA A 102 8.97 13.68 -1.47
N LEU A 103 9.87 14.46 -2.08
CA LEU A 103 10.25 14.25 -3.47
C LEU A 103 10.93 12.89 -3.69
N ALA A 104 11.71 12.41 -2.72
CA ALA A 104 12.43 11.15 -2.81
C ALA A 104 11.50 9.92 -2.97
N PRO A 105 10.53 9.65 -2.06
CA PRO A 105 9.59 8.54 -2.24
C PRO A 105 8.72 8.72 -3.47
N PHE A 106 8.35 9.95 -3.85
CA PHE A 106 7.62 10.21 -5.09
C PHE A 106 8.39 9.74 -6.33
N ILE A 107 9.65 10.14 -6.47
CA ILE A 107 10.49 9.75 -7.61
C ILE A 107 10.73 8.24 -7.59
N PHE A 108 11.06 7.68 -6.42
CA PHE A 108 11.26 6.24 -6.26
C PHE A 108 10.05 5.43 -6.73
N ARG A 109 8.85 5.76 -6.22
CA ARG A 109 7.60 5.08 -6.60
C ARG A 109 7.25 5.28 -8.08
N THR A 110 7.57 6.44 -8.65
CA THR A 110 7.37 6.68 -10.10
C THR A 110 8.27 5.78 -10.93
N ILE A 111 9.55 5.67 -10.60
CA ILE A 111 10.50 4.79 -11.31
C ILE A 111 10.12 3.32 -11.13
N ALA A 112 9.82 2.90 -9.89
CA ALA A 112 9.35 1.55 -9.60
C ALA A 112 8.05 1.25 -10.38
N GLY A 113 7.12 2.20 -10.40
CA GLY A 113 5.86 2.06 -11.10
C GLY A 113 6.02 1.93 -12.62
N MET A 114 6.99 2.64 -13.21
CA MET A 114 7.35 2.52 -14.62
C MET A 114 7.97 1.15 -14.92
N TYR A 115 8.86 0.66 -14.04
CA TYR A 115 9.45 -0.68 -14.16
C TYR A 115 8.37 -1.78 -14.15
N PHE A 116 7.43 -1.71 -13.20
CA PHE A 116 6.31 -2.65 -13.10
C PHE A 116 5.38 -2.55 -14.31
N ALA A 117 5.10 -1.34 -14.82
CA ALA A 117 4.32 -1.16 -16.03
C ALA A 117 4.99 -1.75 -17.29
N VAL A 118 6.32 -1.67 -17.40
CA VAL A 118 7.07 -2.34 -18.48
C VAL A 118 6.96 -3.86 -18.35
N ILE A 119 7.14 -4.42 -17.15
CA ILE A 119 6.95 -5.86 -16.92
C ILE A 119 5.53 -6.28 -17.28
N PHE A 120 4.51 -5.51 -16.87
CA PHE A 120 3.12 -5.77 -17.20
C PHE A 120 2.90 -5.86 -18.71
N VAL A 121 3.42 -4.90 -19.49
CA VAL A 121 3.26 -4.89 -20.95
C VAL A 121 3.94 -6.10 -21.61
N VAL A 122 5.09 -6.55 -21.09
CA VAL A 122 5.87 -7.65 -21.68
C VAL A 122 5.41 -9.04 -21.20
N ARG A 123 4.95 -9.15 -19.95
CA ARG A 123 4.76 -10.42 -19.23
C ARG A 123 3.35 -10.63 -18.68
N GLY A 124 2.52 -9.58 -18.63
CA GLY A 124 1.14 -9.63 -18.17
C GLY A 124 0.94 -9.45 -16.65
N PHE A 125 -0.32 -9.46 -16.25
CA PHE A 125 -0.79 -9.09 -14.91
C PHE A 125 -0.29 -10.00 -13.78
N GLY A 126 -0.34 -11.33 -13.96
CA GLY A 126 0.00 -12.26 -12.87
C GLY A 126 1.45 -12.13 -12.38
N ILE A 127 2.40 -11.90 -13.31
CA ILE A 127 3.82 -11.77 -12.98
C ILE A 127 4.08 -10.47 -12.22
N VAL A 128 3.48 -9.35 -12.65
CA VAL A 128 3.67 -8.05 -11.99
C VAL A 128 3.00 -8.00 -10.62
N ALA A 129 1.78 -8.54 -10.49
CA ALA A 129 1.06 -8.63 -9.22
C ALA A 129 1.81 -9.51 -8.22
N GLY A 130 2.29 -10.68 -8.66
CA GLY A 130 3.12 -11.55 -7.83
C GLY A 130 4.39 -10.84 -7.34
N ALA A 131 5.11 -10.16 -8.23
CA ALA A 131 6.32 -9.42 -7.87
C ALA A 131 6.03 -8.31 -6.83
N HIS A 132 4.90 -7.61 -6.95
CA HIS A 132 4.52 -6.55 -6.00
C HIS A 132 4.22 -7.16 -4.63
N ILE A 133 3.40 -8.21 -4.60
CA ILE A 133 3.08 -8.92 -3.36
C ILE A 133 4.35 -9.41 -2.65
N PHE A 134 5.31 -9.98 -3.39
CA PHE A 134 6.59 -10.41 -2.81
C PHE A 134 7.38 -9.23 -2.24
N TYR A 135 7.41 -8.10 -2.94
CA TYR A 135 8.03 -6.87 -2.42
C TYR A 135 7.38 -6.43 -1.10
N ASP A 136 6.05 -6.40 -1.02
CA ASP A 136 5.32 -5.99 0.18
C ASP A 136 5.60 -6.90 1.37
N ILE A 137 5.64 -8.22 1.13
CA ILE A 137 5.99 -9.21 2.16
C ILE A 137 7.42 -8.99 2.65
N ILE A 138 8.38 -8.83 1.73
CA ILE A 138 9.79 -8.60 2.09
C ILE A 138 9.94 -7.29 2.87
N ALA A 139 9.30 -6.21 2.42
CA ALA A 139 9.33 -4.91 3.08
C ALA A 139 8.73 -4.99 4.49
N THR A 140 7.61 -5.70 4.66
CA THR A 140 6.96 -5.92 5.96
C THR A 140 7.87 -6.70 6.91
N ILE A 141 8.46 -7.81 6.43
CA ILE A 141 9.39 -8.63 7.23
C ILE A 141 10.62 -7.80 7.62
N LEU A 142 11.22 -7.07 6.68
CA LEU A 142 12.41 -6.25 6.93
C LEU A 142 12.11 -5.13 7.93
N ASN A 143 10.93 -4.50 7.82
CA ASN A 143 10.50 -3.47 8.75
C ASN A 143 10.43 -4.01 10.18
N ILE A 144 9.80 -5.17 10.35
CA ILE A 144 9.68 -5.83 11.65
C ILE A 144 11.06 -6.22 12.22
N LEU A 145 11.92 -6.82 11.39
CA LEU A 145 13.22 -7.32 11.85
C LEU A 145 14.21 -6.21 12.22
N LEU A 146 14.27 -5.14 11.43
CA LEU A 146 15.30 -4.11 11.59
C LEU A 146 14.88 -2.92 12.46
N PHE A 147 13.59 -2.58 12.45
CA PHE A 147 13.12 -1.33 13.06
C PHE A 147 12.19 -1.53 14.25
N LYS A 148 11.63 -2.73 14.44
CA LYS A 148 10.64 -3.01 15.50
C LYS A 148 11.21 -3.77 16.70
N GLN A 149 12.54 -3.77 16.88
CA GLN A 149 13.21 -4.37 18.04
C GLN A 149 13.22 -3.50 19.32
N TYR A 150 12.52 -2.37 19.37
CA TYR A 150 12.42 -1.50 20.56
C TYR A 150 11.00 -0.99 20.78
#